data_AF-A0A0A2TJ38-F1
#
_entry.id   AF-A0A0A2TJ38-F1
#
_cell.length_a   1.000
_cell.length_b   1.000
_cell.length_c   1.000
_cell.angle_alpha   90.00
_cell.angle_beta   90.00
_cell.angle_gamma   90.00
#
_symmetry.space_group_name_H-M   'P 1'
#
loop_
_entity.id
_entity.type
_entity.pdbx_description
1 polymer ?
#
loop_
_entity_poly.entity_id
_entity_poly.type
_entity_poly.pdbx_seq_one_letter_code
_entity_poly.pdbx_strand_id
1 'polypeptide(L)'
;MKIFKRIYEGIMIILVMITIVTLWTEQAYNTFINRFIWFVFFIDFVVRLWKAEERWTFLKKNPFLVIAVIPLDQFFQMARIVRIIYLFRIKTITKYYIQPFVQKLTYQSKLYIFGGLFGVLALQSLILWWIEENITSLWMSFSLVFQHLLFFGHRAIEVHASATLWMFVVTSVIGVILHGLALQWLFSQAEPIYNKVKNTFES
;
A
#
# COMPACT_ATOMS: atom_id res chain seq x y z
N MET A 1 -13.49 12.46 -22.61
CA MET A 1 -13.64 11.55 -21.44
C MET A 1 -12.34 10.89 -20.95
N LYS A 2 -11.36 10.50 -21.80
CA LYS A 2 -10.12 9.82 -21.34
C LYS A 2 -9.20 10.70 -20.47
N ILE A 3 -9.16 12.01 -20.70
CA ILE A 3 -8.33 12.96 -19.92
C ILE A 3 -8.85 13.10 -18.49
N PHE A 4 -10.16 13.29 -18.30
CA PHE A 4 -10.78 13.42 -16.97
C PHE A 4 -10.62 12.17 -16.13
N LYS A 5 -10.74 10.99 -16.76
CA LYS A 5 -10.48 9.71 -16.08
C LYS A 5 -9.02 9.62 -15.59
N ARG A 6 -8.05 10.00 -16.42
CA ARG A 6 -6.62 10.01 -16.04
C ARG A 6 -6.31 11.00 -14.93
N ILE A 7 -6.88 12.20 -14.98
CA ILE A 7 -6.71 13.23 -13.94
C ILE A 7 -7.28 12.71 -12.61
N TYR A 8 -8.50 12.17 -12.64
CA TYR A 8 -9.12 11.58 -11.46
C TYR A 8 -8.28 10.43 -10.87
N GLU A 9 -7.79 9.51 -11.71
CA GLU A 9 -6.93 8.41 -11.26
C GLU A 9 -5.62 8.93 -10.64
N GLY A 10 -5.02 9.97 -11.23
CA GLY A 10 -3.83 10.63 -10.70
C GLY A 10 -4.07 11.28 -9.33
N ILE A 11 -5.19 12.01 -9.18
CA ILE A 11 -5.58 12.63 -7.89
C ILE A 11 -5.76 11.57 -6.81
N MET A 12 -6.40 10.45 -7.14
CA MET A 12 -6.60 9.35 -6.19
C MET A 12 -5.28 8.73 -5.74
N ILE A 13 -4.32 8.56 -6.66
CA ILE A 13 -2.97 8.08 -6.32
C ILE A 13 -2.26 9.09 -5.41
N ILE A 14 -2.32 10.38 -5.73
CA ILE A 14 -1.71 11.43 -4.90
C ILE A 14 -2.31 11.43 -3.48
N LEU A 15 -3.63 11.26 -3.33
CA LEU A 15 -4.28 11.15 -2.02
C LEU A 15 -3.80 9.93 -1.22
N VAL A 16 -3.57 8.80 -1.88
CA VAL A 16 -2.95 7.62 -1.24
C VAL A 16 -1.53 7.94 -0.79
N MET A 17 -0.73 8.59 -1.64
CA MET A 17 0.64 8.98 -1.31
C MET A 17 0.67 9.92 -0.09
N ILE A 18 -0.22 10.90 -0.05
CA ILE A 18 -0.38 11.80 1.11
C ILE A 18 -0.78 10.99 2.36
N THR A 19 -1.68 10.00 2.23
CA THR A 19 -2.04 9.12 3.36
C THR A 19 -0.82 8.34 3.87
N ILE A 20 0.07 7.90 2.99
CA ILE A 20 1.29 7.18 3.39
C ILE A 20 2.28 8.14 4.06
N VAL A 21 2.46 9.34 3.52
CA VAL A 21 3.35 10.36 4.11
C VAL A 21 2.87 10.79 5.49
N THR A 22 1.56 10.98 5.66
CA THR A 22 0.94 11.37 6.93
C THR A 22 1.06 10.31 8.01
N LEU A 23 1.25 9.02 7.66
CA LEU A 23 1.60 7.98 8.65
C LEU A 23 2.98 8.21 9.30
N TRP A 24 3.86 8.99 8.66
CA TRP A 24 5.23 9.24 9.13
C TRP A 24 5.39 10.56 9.88
N THR A 25 4.39 11.45 9.89
CA THR A 25 4.43 12.73 10.60
C THR A 25 3.56 12.67 11.87
N GLU A 26 3.95 13.36 12.95
CA GLU A 26 3.19 13.36 14.23
C GLU A 26 2.53 14.73 14.54
N GLN A 27 2.27 15.52 13.50
CA GLN A 27 1.67 16.84 13.68
C GLN A 27 0.14 16.71 13.85
N ALA A 28 -0.45 17.44 14.80
CA ALA A 28 -1.91 17.46 15.05
C ALA A 28 -2.78 17.82 13.82
N TYR A 29 -2.18 18.43 12.79
CA TYR A 29 -2.79 18.62 11.46
C TYR A 29 -3.15 17.30 10.75
N ASN A 30 -2.56 16.17 11.15
CA ASN A 30 -2.84 14.85 10.57
C ASN A 30 -4.28 14.40 10.73
N THR A 31 -4.94 14.72 11.84
CA THR A 31 -6.30 14.22 12.07
C THR A 31 -7.28 14.84 11.08
N PHE A 32 -7.10 16.12 10.73
CA PHE A 32 -7.96 16.79 9.73
C PHE A 32 -7.66 16.29 8.31
N ILE A 33 -6.38 16.18 7.93
CA ILE A 33 -5.98 15.68 6.61
C ILE A 33 -6.45 14.23 6.41
N ASN A 34 -6.23 13.36 7.39
CA ASN A 34 -6.67 11.96 7.33
C ASN A 34 -8.20 11.85 7.27
N ARG A 35 -8.93 12.69 8.02
CA ARG A 35 -10.39 12.77 7.95
C ARG A 35 -10.86 13.18 6.56
N PHE A 36 -10.23 14.20 5.99
CA PHE A 36 -10.58 14.71 4.67
C PHE A 36 -10.32 13.66 3.58
N ILE A 37 -9.15 13.04 3.59
CA ILE A 37 -8.81 12.00 2.62
C ILE A 37 -9.75 10.80 2.74
N TRP A 38 -10.05 10.36 3.97
CA TRP A 38 -11.05 9.33 4.21
C TRP A 38 -12.42 9.71 3.62
N PHE A 39 -12.86 10.96 3.83
CA PHE A 39 -14.14 11.44 3.32
C PHE A 39 -14.20 11.43 1.78
N VAL A 40 -13.11 11.77 1.09
CA VAL A 40 -13.01 11.67 -0.37
C VAL A 40 -13.16 10.20 -0.83
N PHE A 41 -12.46 9.27 -0.19
CA PHE A 41 -12.61 7.83 -0.50
C PHE A 41 -14.01 7.30 -0.18
N PHE A 42 -14.63 7.79 0.90
CA PHE A 42 -16.01 7.46 1.27
C PHE A 42 -16.99 7.89 0.19
N ILE A 43 -16.89 9.14 -0.29
CA ILE A 43 -17.75 9.64 -1.38
C ILE A 43 -17.54 8.81 -2.65
N ASP A 44 -16.30 8.53 -3.03
CA ASP A 44 -16.01 7.72 -4.21
C ASP A 44 -16.68 6.34 -4.15
N PHE A 45 -16.57 5.69 -2.99
CA PHE A 45 -17.23 4.41 -2.74
C PHE A 45 -18.75 4.51 -2.87
N VAL A 46 -19.37 5.51 -2.24
CA VAL A 46 -20.82 5.71 -2.29
C VAL A 46 -21.30 5.94 -3.72
N VAL A 47 -20.59 6.77 -4.50
CA VAL A 47 -20.92 7.03 -5.90
C VAL A 47 -20.84 5.75 -6.74
N ARG A 48 -19.82 4.92 -6.53
CA ARG A 48 -19.68 3.64 -7.24
C ARG A 48 -20.71 2.61 -6.82
N LEU A 49 -21.06 2.56 -5.54
CA LEU A 49 -22.07 1.68 -4.99
C LEU A 49 -23.47 2.03 -5.52
N TRP A 50 -23.78 3.33 -5.66
CA TRP A 50 -25.05 3.79 -6.23
C TRP A 50 -25.16 3.58 -7.74
N LYS A 51 -24.04 3.64 -8.47
CA LYS A 51 -24.02 3.36 -9.91
C LYS A 51 -24.01 1.87 -10.25
N ALA A 52 -23.81 0.99 -9.26
CA ALA A 52 -23.81 -0.44 -9.50
C ALA A 52 -25.25 -0.96 -9.64
N GLU A 53 -25.51 -1.72 -10.71
CA GLU A 53 -26.80 -2.37 -10.97
C GLU A 53 -27.25 -3.25 -9.79
N GLU A 54 -26.31 -3.98 -9.19
CA GLU A 54 -26.55 -4.79 -7.99
C GLU A 54 -25.56 -4.47 -6.88
N ARG A 55 -26.05 -3.80 -5.83
CA ARG A 55 -25.25 -3.35 -4.68
C ARG A 55 -24.54 -4.51 -3.97
N TRP A 56 -25.25 -5.60 -3.70
CA TRP A 56 -24.69 -6.78 -3.02
C TRP A 56 -23.59 -7.46 -3.86
N THR A 57 -23.82 -7.58 -5.16
CA THR A 57 -22.83 -8.12 -6.10
C THR A 57 -21.62 -7.20 -6.20
N PHE A 58 -21.82 -5.88 -6.17
CA PHE A 58 -20.73 -4.90 -6.12
C PHE A 58 -19.90 -5.01 -4.85
N LEU A 59 -20.54 -5.12 -3.67
CA LEU A 59 -19.85 -5.29 -2.39
C LEU A 59 -18.99 -6.57 -2.38
N LYS A 60 -19.55 -7.68 -2.88
CA LYS A 60 -18.84 -8.97 -3.01
C LYS A 60 -17.69 -8.92 -4.01
N LYS A 61 -17.83 -8.16 -5.10
CA LYS A 61 -16.79 -7.99 -6.13
C LYS A 61 -15.70 -6.99 -5.72
N ASN A 62 -15.99 -6.05 -4.82
CA ASN A 62 -15.09 -4.98 -4.40
C ASN A 62 -14.87 -4.93 -2.87
N PRO A 63 -14.57 -6.06 -2.20
CA PRO A 63 -14.47 -6.10 -0.73
C PRO A 63 -13.38 -5.16 -0.19
N PHE A 64 -12.33 -4.92 -0.96
CA PHE A 64 -11.24 -4.00 -0.63
C PHE A 64 -11.66 -2.53 -0.65
N LEU A 65 -12.54 -2.15 -1.59
CA LEU A 65 -13.11 -0.80 -1.68
C LEU A 65 -14.04 -0.56 -0.48
N VAL A 66 -14.79 -1.60 -0.06
CA VAL A 66 -15.60 -1.57 1.16
C VAL A 66 -14.71 -1.36 2.39
N ILE A 67 -13.68 -2.18 2.54
CA ILE A 67 -12.71 -2.09 3.63
C ILE A 67 -12.03 -0.71 3.67
N ALA A 68 -11.77 -0.10 2.51
CA ALA A 68 -11.17 1.23 2.40
C ALA A 68 -12.03 2.37 2.96
N VAL A 69 -13.31 2.12 3.23
CA VAL A 69 -14.25 3.17 3.63
C VAL A 69 -14.74 3.00 5.05
N ILE A 70 -14.55 1.83 5.65
CA ILE A 70 -14.89 1.59 7.05
C ILE A 70 -13.84 2.29 7.95
N PRO A 71 -14.23 3.27 8.80
CA PRO A 71 -13.33 3.97 9.72
C PRO A 71 -13.03 3.10 10.96
N LEU A 72 -12.31 2.00 10.75
CA LEU A 72 -12.01 1.03 11.81
C LEU A 72 -11.03 1.56 12.86
N ASP A 73 -10.26 2.58 12.51
CA ASP A 73 -9.36 3.34 13.38
C ASP A 73 -10.07 4.08 14.51
N GLN A 74 -11.32 4.48 14.30
CA GLN A 74 -12.09 5.25 15.28
C GLN A 74 -12.79 4.39 16.33
N PHE A 75 -13.07 3.12 16.01
CA PHE A 75 -13.80 2.21 16.89
C PHE A 75 -12.89 1.21 17.59
N PHE A 76 -11.72 0.90 17.03
CA PHE A 76 -10.78 -0.05 17.61
C PHE A 76 -9.43 0.64 17.89
N GLN A 77 -9.18 0.93 19.17
CA GLN A 77 -7.85 1.31 19.69
C GLN A 77 -6.77 0.23 19.41
N MET A 78 -7.16 -0.95 18.90
CA MET A 78 -6.26 -1.96 18.34
C MET A 78 -5.67 -1.51 16.99
N ALA A 79 -4.82 -0.49 17.05
CA ALA A 79 -4.16 0.18 15.93
C ALA A 79 -3.29 -0.72 15.03
N ARG A 80 -3.06 -1.99 15.39
CA ARG A 80 -2.28 -2.96 14.59
C ARG A 80 -3.11 -3.71 13.56
N ILE A 81 -4.34 -4.12 13.88
CA ILE A 81 -5.21 -4.89 12.97
C ILE A 81 -5.81 -3.96 11.89
N VAL A 82 -6.04 -2.70 12.24
CA VAL A 82 -6.52 -1.68 11.30
C VAL A 82 -5.48 -1.38 10.21
N ARG A 83 -4.17 -1.34 10.52
CA ARG A 83 -3.10 -1.20 9.50
C ARG A 83 -3.10 -2.36 8.51
N ILE A 84 -3.38 -3.58 8.97
CA ILE A 84 -3.54 -4.75 8.09
C ILE A 84 -4.72 -4.54 7.14
N ILE A 85 -5.84 -4.01 7.64
CA ILE A 85 -7.03 -3.63 6.86
C ILE A 85 -6.73 -2.50 5.86
N TYR A 86 -5.79 -1.59 6.14
CA TYR A 86 -5.28 -0.66 5.13
C TYR A 86 -4.45 -1.36 4.03
N LEU A 87 -3.73 -2.46 4.32
CA LEU A 87 -3.02 -3.25 3.29
C LEU A 87 -3.99 -3.85 2.25
N PHE A 88 -5.22 -4.15 2.66
CA PHE A 88 -6.29 -4.59 1.75
C PHE A 88 -6.59 -3.51 0.69
N ARG A 89 -6.48 -2.20 0.99
CA ARG A 89 -6.68 -1.12 -0.03
C ARG A 89 -5.68 -1.23 -1.18
N ILE A 90 -4.47 -1.67 -0.89
CA ILE A 90 -3.37 -1.76 -1.86
C ILE A 90 -3.71 -2.78 -2.95
N LYS A 91 -4.39 -3.89 -2.62
CA LYS A 91 -4.74 -4.90 -3.62
C LYS A 91 -5.65 -4.36 -4.73
N THR A 92 -6.57 -3.43 -4.43
CA THR A 92 -7.38 -2.77 -5.47
C THR A 92 -6.50 -1.98 -6.41
N ILE A 93 -5.56 -1.22 -5.86
CA ILE A 93 -4.60 -0.42 -6.62
C ILE A 93 -3.73 -1.35 -7.47
N THR A 94 -3.21 -2.42 -6.87
CA THR A 94 -2.39 -3.39 -7.58
C THR A 94 -3.16 -4.06 -8.70
N LYS A 95 -4.37 -4.57 -8.45
CA LYS A 95 -5.18 -5.28 -9.45
C LYS A 95 -5.53 -4.40 -10.65
N TYR A 96 -5.97 -3.17 -10.42
CA TYR A 96 -6.46 -2.31 -11.50
C TYR A 96 -5.38 -1.47 -12.17
N TYR A 97 -4.29 -1.13 -11.46
CA TYR A 97 -3.29 -0.18 -11.95
C TYR A 97 -1.90 -0.78 -12.14
N ILE A 98 -1.52 -1.85 -11.43
CA ILE A 98 -0.14 -2.39 -11.46
C ILE A 98 -0.09 -3.72 -12.21
N GLN A 99 -1.06 -4.61 -11.97
CA GLN A 99 -1.15 -5.94 -12.53
C GLN A 99 -1.16 -5.97 -14.07
N PRO A 100 -1.87 -5.08 -14.80
CA PRO A 100 -1.85 -5.08 -16.26
C PRO A 100 -0.45 -4.80 -16.84
N PHE A 101 0.41 -4.12 -16.08
CA PHE A 101 1.79 -3.86 -16.45
C PHE A 101 2.67 -5.06 -16.07
N VAL A 102 2.55 -5.57 -14.84
CA VAL A 102 3.34 -6.71 -14.34
C VAL A 102 3.08 -8.00 -15.13
N GLN A 103 1.86 -8.22 -15.63
CA GLN A 103 1.52 -9.38 -16.45
C GLN A 103 2.13 -9.33 -17.86
N LYS A 104 2.47 -8.15 -18.37
CA LYS A 104 3.16 -7.97 -19.66
C LYS A 104 4.68 -8.13 -19.56
N LEU A 105 5.22 -8.27 -18.36
CA LEU A 105 6.65 -8.46 -18.16
C LEU A 105 7.07 -9.92 -18.32
N THR A 106 8.12 -10.13 -19.11
CA THR A 106 8.81 -11.42 -19.23
C THR A 106 9.53 -11.77 -17.93
N TYR A 107 9.81 -13.06 -17.73
CA TYR A 107 10.50 -13.57 -16.54
C TYR A 107 11.84 -12.86 -16.28
N GLN A 108 12.61 -12.61 -17.33
CA GLN A 108 13.88 -11.88 -17.26
C GLN A 108 13.68 -10.44 -16.75
N SER A 109 12.67 -9.72 -17.25
CA SER A 109 12.34 -8.37 -16.77
C SER A 109 11.93 -8.34 -15.30
N LYS A 110 11.22 -9.37 -14.81
CA LYS A 110 10.91 -9.48 -13.37
C LYS A 110 12.18 -9.66 -12.55
N LEU A 111 13.10 -10.52 -13.01
CA LEU A 111 14.38 -10.75 -12.33
C LEU A 111 15.21 -9.46 -12.23
N TYR A 112 15.30 -8.69 -13.32
CA TYR A 112 15.99 -7.39 -13.32
C TYR A 112 15.34 -6.36 -12.40
N ILE A 113 14.00 -6.32 -12.32
CA ILE A 113 13.29 -5.42 -11.40
C ILE A 113 13.56 -5.80 -9.94
N PHE A 114 13.47 -7.08 -9.59
CA PHE A 114 13.75 -7.52 -8.23
C PHE A 114 15.22 -7.32 -7.86
N GLY A 115 16.14 -7.62 -8.76
CA GLY A 115 17.58 -7.38 -8.55
C GLY A 115 17.90 -5.89 -8.43
N GLY A 116 17.33 -5.05 -9.31
CA GLY A 116 17.48 -3.60 -9.27
C GLY A 116 16.91 -2.99 -7.99
N LEU A 117 15.74 -3.44 -7.55
CA LEU A 117 15.16 -3.04 -6.27
C LEU A 117 16.11 -3.38 -5.11
N PHE A 118 16.64 -4.61 -5.07
CA PHE A 118 17.58 -5.03 -4.03
C PHE A 118 18.86 -4.18 -4.06
N GLY A 119 19.36 -3.86 -5.25
CA GLY A 119 20.50 -2.95 -5.44
C GLY A 119 20.22 -1.52 -4.92
N VAL A 120 19.04 -0.96 -5.23
CA VAL A 120 18.63 0.36 -4.72
C VAL A 120 18.53 0.36 -3.20
N LEU A 121 17.95 -0.68 -2.59
CA LEU A 121 17.85 -0.79 -1.13
C LEU A 121 19.22 -0.94 -0.47
N ALA A 122 20.15 -1.67 -1.10
CA ALA A 122 21.53 -1.79 -0.62
C ALA A 122 22.28 -0.45 -0.71
N LEU A 123 22.13 0.29 -1.81
CA LEU A 123 22.69 1.63 -1.97
C LEU A 123 22.12 2.62 -0.95
N GLN A 124 20.79 2.58 -0.74
CA GLN A 124 20.13 3.39 0.28
C GLN A 124 20.70 3.08 1.68
N SER A 125 20.90 1.80 2.01
CA SER A 125 21.53 1.38 3.26
C SER A 125 22.95 1.98 3.43
N LEU A 126 23.77 1.96 2.37
CA LEU A 126 25.10 2.58 2.39
C LEU A 126 25.05 4.08 2.63
N ILE A 127 24.13 4.78 1.96
CA ILE A 127 23.96 6.23 2.11
C ILE A 127 23.52 6.58 3.54
N LEU A 128 22.60 5.81 4.12
CA LEU A 128 22.12 6.02 5.49
C LEU A 128 23.22 5.85 6.52
N TRP A 129 24.05 4.82 6.37
CA TRP A 129 25.19 4.61 7.25
C TRP A 129 26.22 5.75 7.16
N TRP A 130 26.31 6.43 6.02
CA TRP A 130 27.24 7.56 5.83
C TRP A 130 26.70 8.90 6.34
N ILE A 131 25.37 9.13 6.25
CA ILE A 131 24.74 10.41 6.59
C ILE A 131 24.26 10.47 8.04
N GLU A 132 23.71 9.38 8.59
CA GLU A 132 23.10 9.40 9.92
C GLU A 132 24.08 8.95 10.99
N GLU A 133 24.43 9.86 11.90
CA GLU A 133 25.36 9.60 13.02
C GLU A 133 24.85 8.52 13.98
N ASN A 134 23.52 8.37 14.10
CA ASN A 134 22.87 7.37 14.96
C ASN A 134 22.98 5.93 14.42
N ILE A 135 23.40 5.76 13.16
CA ILE A 135 23.50 4.45 12.52
C ILE A 135 24.94 3.97 12.57
N THR A 136 25.26 3.16 13.57
CA THR A 136 26.64 2.76 13.87
C THR A 136 27.17 1.63 12.98
N SER A 137 26.30 0.88 12.29
CA SER A 137 26.71 -0.24 11.44
C SER A 137 25.89 -0.38 10.16
N LEU A 138 26.53 -0.91 9.11
CA LEU A 138 25.89 -1.21 7.84
C LEU A 138 24.76 -2.24 7.99
N TRP A 139 24.89 -3.19 8.91
CA TRP A 139 23.83 -4.16 9.18
C TRP A 139 22.59 -3.48 9.79
N MET A 140 22.81 -2.47 10.63
CA MET A 140 21.74 -1.66 11.22
C MET A 140 21.04 -0.80 10.16
N SER A 141 21.78 -0.11 9.27
CA SER A 141 21.16 0.63 8.15
C SER A 141 20.37 -0.30 7.24
N PHE A 142 20.89 -1.48 6.93
CA PHE A 142 20.22 -2.46 6.07
C PHE A 142 18.93 -2.94 6.71
N SER A 143 18.99 -3.31 7.99
CA SER A 143 17.83 -3.73 8.77
C SER A 143 16.77 -2.64 8.85
N LEU A 144 17.18 -1.37 9.00
CA LEU A 144 16.25 -0.23 9.04
C LEU A 144 15.55 0.00 7.70
N VAL A 145 16.27 -0.04 6.58
CA VAL A 145 15.68 0.06 5.23
C VAL A 145 14.71 -1.09 4.99
N PHE A 146 15.08 -2.31 5.37
CA PHE A 146 14.24 -3.49 5.20
C PHE A 146 12.99 -3.45 6.10
N GLN A 147 13.12 -2.95 7.34
CA GLN A 147 11.98 -2.69 8.22
C GLN A 147 11.04 -1.64 7.63
N HIS A 148 11.53 -0.56 7.03
CA HIS A 148 10.67 0.43 6.36
C HIS A 148 10.00 -0.11 5.09
N LEU A 149 10.62 -1.08 4.41
CA LEU A 149 10.03 -1.79 3.28
C LEU A 149 8.91 -2.74 3.72
N LEU A 150 9.08 -3.44 4.85
CA LEU A 150 8.15 -4.46 5.35
C LEU A 150 7.07 -3.92 6.29
N PHE A 151 7.41 -2.93 7.12
CA PHE A 151 6.61 -2.44 8.23
C PHE A 151 6.44 -0.92 8.14
N PHE A 152 5.29 -0.51 7.58
CA PHE A 152 4.97 0.90 7.38
C PHE A 152 4.64 1.62 8.69
N GLY A 153 5.19 2.83 8.86
CA GLY A 153 4.89 3.74 9.97
C GLY A 153 5.40 3.23 11.32
N HIS A 154 6.55 2.55 11.35
CA HIS A 154 7.28 2.24 12.58
C HIS A 154 8.53 3.13 12.63
N ARG A 155 8.59 4.06 13.59
CA ARG A 155 9.82 4.83 13.87
C ARG A 155 10.68 4.00 14.81
N ALA A 156 11.53 3.15 14.25
CA ALA A 156 12.49 2.40 15.06
C ALA A 156 13.59 3.32 15.64
N ILE A 157 13.93 4.40 14.93
CA ILE A 157 15.02 5.33 15.27
C ILE A 157 14.64 6.76 14.85
N GLU A 158 14.99 7.74 15.67
CA GLU A 158 14.89 9.15 15.31
C GLU A 158 16.00 9.54 14.32
N VAL A 159 15.56 10.09 13.20
CA VAL A 159 16.39 10.46 12.05
C VAL A 159 16.44 11.96 11.97
N HIS A 160 17.63 12.52 11.77
CA HIS A 160 17.80 13.98 11.74
C HIS A 160 17.84 14.54 10.31
N ALA A 161 18.39 13.81 9.32
CA ALA A 161 18.50 14.34 7.97
C ALA A 161 17.15 14.27 7.23
N SER A 162 16.76 15.41 6.64
CA SER A 162 15.55 15.50 5.80
C SER A 162 15.61 14.58 4.58
N ALA A 163 16.81 14.32 4.03
CA ALA A 163 17.01 13.39 2.93
C ALA A 163 16.63 11.94 3.31
N THR A 164 16.99 11.50 4.52
CA THR A 164 16.66 10.17 5.02
C THR A 164 15.14 9.99 5.16
N LEU A 165 14.43 11.02 5.63
CA LEU A 165 12.96 10.99 5.70
C LEU A 165 12.33 10.75 4.32
N TRP A 166 12.79 11.46 3.29
CA TRP A 166 12.30 11.25 1.93
C TRP A 166 12.62 9.87 1.38
N MET A 167 13.83 9.35 1.67
CA MET A 167 14.20 7.99 1.30
C MET A 167 13.27 6.96 1.95
N PHE A 168 12.97 7.08 3.24
CA PHE A 168 12.05 6.19 3.94
C PHE A 168 10.60 6.30 3.46
N VAL A 169 10.13 7.49 3.09
CA VAL A 169 8.82 7.66 2.43
C VAL A 169 8.78 6.87 1.12
N VAL A 170 9.80 7.01 0.27
CA VAL A 170 9.88 6.29 -1.01
C VAL A 170 9.94 4.77 -0.77
N THR A 171 10.79 4.30 0.15
CA THR A 171 10.88 2.87 0.52
C THR A 171 9.53 2.34 1.01
N SER A 172 8.81 3.12 1.81
CA SER A 172 7.49 2.74 2.32
C SER A 172 6.46 2.63 1.21
N VAL A 173 6.44 3.56 0.26
CA VAL A 173 5.53 3.50 -0.90
C VAL A 173 5.83 2.26 -1.76
N ILE A 174 7.10 1.97 -1.99
CA ILE A 174 7.53 0.76 -2.71
C ILE A 174 7.09 -0.48 -1.96
N GLY A 175 7.32 -0.54 -0.65
CA GLY A 175 6.90 -1.64 0.20
C GLY A 175 5.38 -1.85 0.15
N VAL A 176 4.59 -0.77 0.22
CA VAL A 176 3.13 -0.82 0.09
C VAL A 176 2.77 -1.50 -1.22
N ILE A 177 3.32 -1.04 -2.34
CA ILE A 177 3.09 -1.64 -3.66
C ILE A 177 3.41 -3.14 -3.68
N LEU A 178 4.56 -3.55 -3.10
CA LEU A 178 4.98 -4.94 -3.02
C LEU A 178 4.01 -5.79 -2.19
N HIS A 179 3.51 -5.29 -1.06
CA HIS A 179 2.52 -6.02 -0.26
C HIS A 179 1.21 -6.21 -1.03
N GLY A 180 0.77 -5.21 -1.80
CA GLY A 180 -0.39 -5.34 -2.66
C GLY A 180 -0.23 -6.41 -3.73
N LEU A 181 0.96 -6.50 -4.34
CA LEU A 181 1.33 -7.56 -5.29
C LEU A 181 1.36 -8.93 -4.62
N ALA A 182 1.98 -9.04 -3.45
CA ALA A 182 2.06 -10.29 -2.69
C ALA A 182 0.68 -10.79 -2.27
N LEU A 183 -0.17 -9.91 -1.72
CA LEU A 183 -1.55 -10.23 -1.37
C LEU A 183 -2.34 -10.66 -2.61
N GLN A 184 -2.21 -9.94 -3.71
CA GLN A 184 -2.86 -10.31 -4.96
C GLN A 184 -2.47 -11.70 -5.43
N TRP A 185 -1.18 -12.00 -5.45
CA TRP A 185 -0.66 -13.32 -5.80
C TRP A 185 -1.21 -14.41 -4.88
N LEU A 186 -1.19 -14.18 -3.56
CA LEU A 186 -1.74 -15.11 -2.56
C LEU A 186 -3.21 -15.42 -2.83
N PHE A 187 -4.02 -14.40 -3.11
CA PHE A 187 -5.44 -14.61 -3.43
C PHE A 187 -5.65 -15.33 -4.75
N SER A 188 -4.84 -15.09 -5.79
CA SER A 188 -4.96 -15.84 -7.05
C SER A 188 -4.65 -17.33 -6.89
N GLN A 189 -3.76 -17.67 -5.96
CA GLN A 189 -3.47 -19.08 -5.62
C GLN A 189 -4.57 -19.69 -4.73
N ALA A 190 -5.22 -18.90 -3.89
CA ALA A 190 -6.32 -19.35 -3.02
C ALA A 190 -7.64 -19.55 -3.78
N GLU A 191 -7.88 -18.79 -4.86
CA GLU A 191 -9.10 -18.84 -5.68
C GLU A 191 -9.43 -20.25 -6.25
N PRO A 192 -8.49 -21.02 -6.83
CA PRO A 192 -8.78 -22.40 -7.26
C PRO A 192 -9.07 -23.35 -6.10
N ILE A 193 -8.45 -23.15 -4.93
CA ILE A 193 -8.71 -23.95 -3.72
C ILE A 193 -10.13 -23.69 -3.22
N TYR A 194 -10.52 -22.42 -3.13
CA TYR A 194 -11.87 -22.00 -2.74
C TYR A 194 -12.94 -22.58 -3.67
N ASN A 195 -12.73 -22.48 -4.99
CA ASN A 195 -13.67 -23.00 -5.98
C ASN A 195 -13.79 -24.53 -5.93
N LYS A 196 -12.68 -25.23 -5.65
CA LYS A 196 -12.69 -26.69 -5.48
C LYS A 196 -13.49 -27.12 -4.25
N VAL A 197 -13.32 -26.44 -3.12
CA VAL A 197 -14.10 -26.69 -1.89
C VAL A 197 -15.57 -26.38 -2.10
N LYS A 198 -15.90 -25.23 -2.70
CA LYS A 198 -17.29 -24.83 -2.96
C LYS A 198 -18.04 -25.86 -3.81
N ASN A 199 -17.42 -26.35 -4.88
CA ASN A 199 -18.04 -27.33 -5.77
C ASN A 199 -18.25 -28.71 -5.10
N THR A 200 -17.55 -29.02 -4.01
CA THR A 200 -17.76 -30.25 -3.21
C THR A 200 -18.92 -30.12 -2.23
N PHE A 201 -19.30 -28.90 -1.83
CA PHE A 201 -20.43 -28.65 -0.93
C PHE A 201 -21.76 -28.39 -1.67
N GLU A 202 -21.70 -28.05 -2.96
CA GLU A 202 -22.88 -27.86 -3.82
C GLU A 202 -23.26 -29.12 -4.64
N SER A 203 -22.56 -30.25 -4.43
CA SER A 203 -22.85 -31.58 -5.01
C SER A 203 -23.41 -32.55 -3.97
#